data_AF-A0A7W9KM49-F1
#
_entry.id   AF-A0A7W9KM49-F1
#
_cell.length_a   1.000
_cell.length_b   1.000
_cell.length_c   1.000
_cell.angle_alpha   90.00
_cell.angle_beta   90.00
_cell.angle_gamma   90.00
#
_symmetry.space_group_name_H-M   'P 1'
#
loop_
_entity.id
_entity.type
_entity.pdbx_description
1 polymer ?
#
loop_
_entity_poly.entity_id
_entity_poly.type
_entity_poly.pdbx_seq_one_letter_code
_entity_poly.pdbx_strand_id
1 'polypeptide(L)'
;MTMSRLIPMVTLVAVGGGLLAGCGNKSYTYEVALQVTGQGSAEVTIEYPTQPGNSDNKKPDSTPKKTTTIETLPFHQKVLAAGLGHVSVSAKSADGKPVGCAVTIEKDSPITRDGKGTVQCDADITESTDN
;
A
#
# COMPACT_ATOMS: atom_id res chain seq x y z
N MET A 1 78.49 -13.64 1.77
CA MET A 1 77.88 -14.00 0.48
C MET A 1 76.38 -13.95 0.62
N THR A 2 75.79 -13.13 -0.24
CA THR A 2 74.37 -12.84 -0.44
C THR A 2 73.58 -14.11 -0.80
N MET A 3 72.33 -14.19 -0.33
CA MET A 3 71.12 -14.63 -1.06
C MET A 3 69.99 -14.76 -0.05
N SER A 4 69.18 -13.71 0.15
CA SER A 4 67.89 -13.52 -0.53
C SER A 4 67.00 -14.76 -0.54
N ARG A 5 66.07 -14.82 0.43
CA ARG A 5 64.80 -15.52 0.28
C ARG A 5 63.68 -14.53 0.60
N LEU A 6 63.03 -14.06 -0.47
CA LEU A 6 61.73 -13.42 -0.48
C LEU A 6 60.64 -14.44 -0.09
N ILE A 7 59.42 -13.91 0.15
CA ILE A 7 58.06 -14.53 0.16
C ILE A 7 57.37 -14.41 1.54
N PRO A 8 56.10 -13.95 1.65
CA PRO A 8 55.51 -12.68 1.19
C PRO A 8 54.74 -11.97 2.33
N MET A 9 54.30 -10.72 2.10
CA MET A 9 53.34 -10.03 2.95
C MET A 9 52.04 -10.84 3.07
N VAL A 10 51.65 -11.21 4.29
CA VAL A 10 50.29 -11.67 4.59
C VAL A 10 49.39 -10.44 4.56
N THR A 11 48.75 -10.22 3.42
CA THR A 11 47.63 -9.30 3.30
C THR A 11 46.48 -9.87 4.12
N LEU A 12 46.30 -9.39 5.34
CA LEU A 12 45.10 -9.65 6.13
C LEU A 12 43.95 -8.93 5.42
N VAL A 13 43.28 -9.62 4.51
CA VAL A 13 42.01 -9.18 3.94
C VAL A 13 41.05 -9.11 5.11
N ALA A 14 40.72 -7.87 5.52
CA ALA A 14 39.56 -7.60 6.34
C ALA A 14 38.38 -8.23 5.61
N VAL A 15 37.89 -9.36 6.15
CA VAL A 15 36.60 -9.91 5.79
C VAL A 15 35.61 -8.84 6.19
N GLY A 16 35.28 -7.98 5.23
CA GLY A 16 34.21 -7.02 5.36
C GLY A 16 33.02 -7.79 5.90
N GLY A 17 32.54 -7.35 7.06
CA GLY A 17 31.29 -7.83 7.62
C GLY A 17 30.23 -7.62 6.55
N GLY A 18 29.98 -8.67 5.77
CA GLY A 18 28.85 -8.76 4.89
C GLY A 18 27.65 -8.56 5.79
N LEU A 19 27.00 -7.41 5.63
CA LEU A 19 25.66 -7.17 6.11
C LEU A 19 24.84 -8.37 5.64
N LEU A 20 24.60 -9.31 6.54
CA LEU A 20 23.48 -10.23 6.43
C LEU A 20 22.25 -9.33 6.62
N ALA A 21 21.88 -8.61 5.55
CA ALA A 21 20.52 -8.15 5.37
C ALA A 21 19.69 -9.42 5.29
N GLY A 22 19.24 -9.89 6.47
CA GLY A 22 18.28 -10.96 6.56
C GLY A 22 17.11 -10.55 5.68
N CYS A 23 16.91 -11.30 4.61
CA CYS A 23 15.74 -11.21 3.74
C CYS A 23 14.51 -11.56 4.59
N GLY A 24 14.01 -10.60 5.37
CA GLY A 24 12.65 -10.67 5.90
C GLY A 24 11.73 -10.67 4.69
N ASN A 25 10.90 -11.71 4.54
CA ASN A 25 9.88 -11.72 3.50
C ASN A 25 8.93 -10.55 3.77
N LYS A 26 9.04 -9.45 3.01
CA LYS A 26 8.10 -8.33 3.12
C LYS A 26 6.69 -8.88 2.83
N SER A 27 5.76 -8.72 3.76
CA SER A 27 4.35 -8.98 3.51
C SER A 27 3.79 -7.87 2.61
N TYR A 28 2.95 -8.23 1.65
CA TYR A 28 2.27 -7.27 0.77
C TYR A 28 0.76 -7.24 1.04
N THR A 29 0.35 -7.59 2.25
CA THR A 29 -1.05 -7.45 2.70
C THR A 29 -1.17 -6.21 3.56
N TYR A 30 -1.97 -5.23 3.14
CA TYR A 30 -2.10 -3.95 3.81
C TYR A 30 -3.55 -3.76 4.31
N GLU A 31 -3.72 -3.34 5.56
CA GLU A 31 -5.01 -2.82 6.01
C GLU A 31 -5.30 -1.46 5.38
N VAL A 32 -6.44 -1.34 4.71
CA VAL A 32 -6.90 -0.09 4.12
C VAL A 32 -8.22 0.32 4.76
N ALA A 33 -8.25 1.51 5.34
CA ALA A 33 -9.47 2.14 5.85
C ALA A 33 -9.97 3.18 4.84
N LEU A 34 -11.21 3.00 4.40
CA LEU A 34 -11.94 3.86 3.49
C LEU A 34 -13.07 4.55 4.26
N GLN A 35 -13.23 5.85 4.06
CA GLN A 35 -14.29 6.63 4.69
C GLN A 35 -14.93 7.56 3.67
N VAL A 36 -16.24 7.74 3.78
CA VAL A 36 -17.01 8.74 3.05
C VAL A 36 -17.87 9.48 4.06
N THR A 37 -17.72 10.81 4.10
CA THR A 37 -18.47 11.70 4.99
C THR A 37 -19.49 12.50 4.20
N GLY A 38 -20.58 12.91 4.84
CA GLY A 38 -21.64 13.69 4.18
C GLY A 38 -23.00 13.40 4.80
N GLN A 39 -24.06 13.88 4.14
CA GLN A 39 -25.44 13.67 4.55
C GLN A 39 -26.25 13.01 3.43
N GLY A 40 -27.26 12.23 3.82
CA GLY A 40 -28.13 11.52 2.87
C GLY A 40 -27.47 10.25 2.36
N SER A 41 -27.72 9.90 1.10
CA SER A 41 -27.12 8.74 0.45
C SER A 41 -26.13 9.14 -0.64
N ALA A 42 -25.20 8.23 -0.92
CA ALA A 42 -24.27 8.35 -2.03
C ALA A 42 -24.05 7.00 -2.71
N GLU A 43 -23.81 7.04 -4.02
CA GLU A 43 -23.21 5.91 -4.74
C GLU A 43 -21.71 5.89 -4.42
N VAL A 44 -21.28 4.86 -3.70
CA VAL A 44 -19.89 4.68 -3.29
C VAL A 44 -19.26 3.60 -4.15
N THR A 45 -18.12 3.90 -4.76
CA THR A 45 -17.31 2.94 -5.51
C THR A 45 -15.96 2.78 -4.85
N ILE A 46 -15.58 1.54 -4.58
CA ILE A 46 -14.29 1.17 -4.00
C ILE A 46 -13.50 0.32 -4.98
N GLU A 47 -12.20 0.55 -5.04
CA GLU A 47 -11.25 -0.23 -5.83
C GLU A 47 -9.98 -0.46 -5.01
N TYR A 48 -9.49 -1.70 -4.95
CA TYR A 48 -8.26 -2.04 -4.23
C TYR A 48 -7.62 -3.31 -4.80
N PRO A 49 -6.30 -3.51 -4.68
CA PRO A 49 -5.62 -4.69 -5.18
C PRO A 49 -5.96 -5.91 -4.33
N THR A 50 -6.21 -7.04 -4.98
CA THR A 50 -6.40 -8.34 -4.34
C THR A 50 -5.48 -9.37 -4.98
N GLN A 51 -5.10 -10.40 -4.22
CA GLN A 51 -4.28 -11.49 -4.75
C GLN A 51 -5.17 -12.71 -5.03
N PRO A 52 -5.02 -13.39 -6.18
CA PRO A 52 -5.57 -14.73 -6.35
C PRO A 52 -4.95 -15.69 -5.32
N GLY A 53 -5.77 -16.58 -4.76
CA GLY A 53 -5.35 -17.44 -3.65
C GLY A 53 -4.09 -18.26 -3.95
N ASN A 54 -3.19 -18.31 -2.96
CA ASN A 54 -2.00 -19.18 -2.86
C ASN A 54 -0.70 -18.75 -3.57
N SER A 55 -0.45 -17.46 -3.73
CA SER A 55 0.86 -16.96 -4.19
C SER A 55 1.75 -16.58 -3.02
N ASP A 56 2.98 -17.10 -3.00
CA ASP A 56 4.02 -16.65 -2.08
C ASP A 56 4.13 -15.12 -2.15
N ASN A 57 4.00 -14.44 -1.02
CA ASN A 57 3.97 -12.97 -0.87
C ASN A 57 5.30 -12.30 -1.23
N LYS A 58 6.08 -12.84 -2.17
CA LYS A 58 7.43 -12.39 -2.51
C LYS A 58 7.41 -11.19 -3.48
N LYS A 59 6.34 -11.05 -4.27
CA LYS A 59 5.95 -9.87 -5.07
C LYS A 59 4.60 -10.15 -5.74
N PRO A 60 3.44 -9.77 -5.16
CA PRO A 60 2.16 -10.19 -5.72
C PRO A 60 1.86 -9.48 -7.04
N ASP A 61 1.58 -10.26 -8.07
CA ASP A 61 0.66 -9.81 -9.11
C ASP A 61 -0.72 -9.63 -8.46
N SER A 62 -1.28 -8.43 -8.54
CA SER A 62 -2.59 -8.10 -7.97
C SER A 62 -3.61 -7.92 -9.09
N THR A 63 -4.86 -8.27 -8.77
CA THR A 63 -6.02 -7.94 -9.59
C THR A 63 -6.86 -6.90 -8.86
N PRO A 64 -7.26 -5.80 -9.53
CA PRO A 64 -8.11 -4.80 -8.91
C PRO A 64 -9.51 -5.39 -8.68
N LYS A 65 -9.98 -5.31 -7.44
CA LYS A 65 -11.37 -5.61 -7.10
C LYS A 65 -12.14 -4.30 -6.99
N LYS A 66 -13.17 -4.16 -7.82
CA LYS A 66 -14.04 -2.99 -7.86
C LYS A 66 -15.45 -3.33 -7.40
N THR A 67 -16.06 -2.49 -6.57
CA THR A 67 -17.45 -2.67 -6.12
C THR A 67 -18.13 -1.31 -6.01
N THR A 68 -19.39 -1.23 -6.46
CA THR A 68 -20.21 -0.02 -6.40
C THR A 68 -21.52 -0.33 -5.70
N THR A 69 -21.86 0.44 -4.65
CA THR A 69 -23.09 0.30 -3.87
C THR A 69 -23.68 1.66 -3.50
N ILE A 70 -24.97 1.71 -3.19
CA ILE A 70 -25.61 2.91 -2.61
C ILE A 70 -25.56 2.78 -1.09
N GLU A 71 -24.93 3.75 -0.43
CA GLU A 71 -24.72 3.76 1.02
C GLU A 71 -25.37 4.99 1.65
N THR A 72 -25.80 4.85 2.91
CA THR A 72 -26.20 6.01 3.73
C THR A 72 -24.95 6.59 4.39
N LEU A 73 -24.77 7.90 4.32
CA LEU A 73 -23.59 8.58 4.85
C LEU A 73 -23.76 8.95 6.34
N PRO A 74 -22.68 8.88 7.15
CA PRO A 74 -21.31 8.51 6.77
C PRO A 74 -21.12 7.00 6.57
N PHE A 75 -20.20 6.65 5.66
CA PHE A 75 -19.84 5.28 5.32
C PHE A 75 -18.38 5.00 5.68
N HIS A 76 -18.12 3.82 6.24
CA HIS A 76 -16.77 3.38 6.61
C HIS A 76 -16.58 1.90 6.23
N GLN A 77 -15.43 1.58 5.64
CA GLN A 77 -15.07 0.22 5.30
C GLN A 77 -13.59 -0.03 5.54
N LYS A 78 -13.27 -1.21 6.08
CA LYS A 78 -11.91 -1.73 6.09
C LYS A 78 -11.78 -2.87 5.10
N VAL A 79 -10.71 -2.87 4.32
CA VAL A 79 -10.38 -3.95 3.38
C VAL A 79 -8.94 -4.39 3.60
N LEU A 80 -8.66 -5.65 3.29
CA LEU A 80 -7.30 -6.16 3.18
C LEU A 80 -6.91 -6.08 1.71
N ALA A 81 -6.05 -5.12 1.40
CA ALA A 81 -5.44 -5.00 0.09
C ALA A 81 -4.26 -5.98 0.02
N ALA A 82 -4.17 -6.76 -1.06
CA ALA A 82 -3.09 -7.72 -1.24
C ALA A 82 -2.37 -7.44 -2.56
N GLY A 83 -1.08 -7.11 -2.43
CA GLY A 83 -0.21 -6.69 -3.52
C GLY A 83 -0.02 -5.18 -3.60
N LEU A 84 0.88 -4.80 -4.50
CA LEU A 84 1.07 -3.41 -4.91
C LEU A 84 -0.08 -3.00 -5.84
N GLY A 85 -0.35 -1.70 -5.91
CA GLY A 85 -1.33 -1.16 -6.85
C GLY A 85 -2.20 -0.06 -6.28
N HIS A 86 -3.23 0.25 -7.04
CA HIS A 86 -4.07 1.41 -6.81
C HIS A 86 -5.23 1.11 -5.85
N VAL A 87 -5.45 2.03 -4.91
CA VAL A 87 -6.59 2.05 -4.00
C VAL A 87 -7.38 3.32 -4.27
N SER A 88 -8.69 3.17 -4.46
CA SER A 88 -9.59 4.31 -4.68
C SER A 88 -10.89 4.13 -3.91
N VAL A 89 -11.40 5.24 -3.39
CA VAL A 89 -12.81 5.38 -3.00
C VAL A 89 -13.36 6.63 -3.64
N SER A 90 -14.47 6.48 -4.36
CA SER A 90 -15.25 7.59 -4.87
C SER A 90 -16.66 7.55 -4.32
N ALA A 91 -17.26 8.73 -4.17
CA ALA A 91 -18.61 8.89 -3.69
C ALA A 91 -19.33 9.96 -4.51
N LYS A 92 -20.53 9.62 -4.99
CA LYS A 92 -21.44 10.52 -5.68
C LYS A 92 -22.69 10.72 -4.84
N SER A 93 -22.81 11.88 -4.21
CA SER A 93 -24.00 12.30 -3.44
C SER A 93 -25.24 12.29 -4.34
N ALA A 94 -26.30 11.61 -3.90
CA ALA A 94 -27.57 11.57 -4.62
C ALA A 94 -28.25 12.96 -4.70
N ASP A 95 -28.02 13.80 -3.69
CA ASP A 95 -28.69 15.09 -3.51
C ASP A 95 -27.82 16.29 -3.95
N GLY A 96 -26.61 16.03 -4.47
CA GLY A 96 -25.63 17.08 -4.79
C GLY A 96 -25.04 17.81 -3.58
N LYS A 97 -25.26 17.27 -2.37
CA LYS A 97 -24.78 17.83 -1.10
C LYS A 97 -23.26 17.69 -0.96
N PRO A 98 -22.64 18.43 -0.01
CA PRO A 98 -21.25 18.23 0.33
C PRO A 98 -20.98 16.78 0.76
N VAL A 99 -19.88 16.24 0.25
CA VAL A 99 -19.40 14.89 0.52
C VAL A 99 -17.88 14.96 0.64
N GLY A 100 -17.31 14.15 1.53
CA GLY A 100 -15.87 14.00 1.70
C GLY A 100 -15.47 12.54 1.62
N CYS A 101 -14.20 12.28 1.33
CA CYS A 101 -13.62 10.95 1.38
C CYS A 101 -12.27 10.95 2.11
N ALA A 102 -11.90 9.77 2.62
CA ALA A 102 -10.58 9.50 3.17
C ALA A 102 -10.13 8.09 2.81
N VAL A 103 -8.85 7.94 2.46
CA VAL A 103 -8.14 6.65 2.33
C VAL A 103 -6.97 6.65 3.30
N THR A 104 -6.83 5.59 4.08
CA THR A 104 -5.66 5.37 4.97
C THR A 104 -5.13 3.98 4.71
N ILE A 105 -3.84 3.88 4.36
CA ILE A 105 -3.15 2.60 4.19
C ILE A 105 -2.29 2.40 5.43
N GLU A 106 -2.66 1.45 6.28
CA GLU A 106 -1.98 1.10 7.54
C GLU A 106 -1.46 2.29 8.36
N LYS A 107 -0.15 2.53 8.26
CA LYS A 107 0.63 3.51 9.04
C LYS A 107 0.78 4.85 8.34
N ASP A 108 0.32 4.96 7.10
CA ASP A 108 0.41 6.18 6.31
C ASP A 108 -0.57 7.24 6.81
N SER A 109 -0.25 8.51 6.51
CA SER A 109 -1.18 9.61 6.76
C SER A 109 -2.39 9.50 5.82
N PRO A 110 -3.60 9.86 6.30
CA PRO A 110 -4.80 9.76 5.48
C PRO A 110 -4.75 10.74 4.30
N ILE A 111 -5.17 10.27 3.12
CA ILE A 111 -5.45 11.11 1.96
C ILE A 111 -6.92 11.49 2.03
N THR A 112 -7.20 12.79 2.15
CA THR A 112 -8.56 13.32 2.29
C THR A 112 -8.91 14.31 1.19
N ARG A 113 -10.20 14.33 0.82
CA ARG A 113 -10.79 15.30 -0.11
C ARG A 113 -12.21 15.62 0.32
N ASP A 114 -12.60 16.87 0.13
CA ASP A 114 -13.98 17.34 0.28
C ASP A 114 -14.46 17.97 -1.03
N GLY A 115 -15.75 17.85 -1.31
CA GLY A 115 -16.35 18.36 -2.53
C GLY A 115 -17.87 18.44 -2.46
N LYS A 116 -18.50 18.70 -3.60
CA LYS A 116 -19.96 18.68 -3.78
C LYS A 116 -20.32 17.79 -4.94
N GLY A 117 -21.37 17.01 -4.80
CA GLY A 117 -21.79 16.07 -5.84
C GLY A 117 -20.89 14.83 -5.90
N THR A 118 -19.64 14.96 -6.36
CA THR A 118 -18.72 13.82 -6.48
C THR A 118 -17.36 14.12 -5.84
N VAL A 119 -16.81 13.14 -5.13
CA VAL A 119 -15.42 13.13 -4.63
C VAL A 119 -14.75 11.80 -4.94
N GLN A 120 -13.42 11.83 -5.03
CA GLN A 120 -12.59 10.64 -5.18
C GLN A 120 -11.28 10.84 -4.39
N CYS A 121 -10.89 9.80 -3.68
CA CYS A 121 -9.66 9.72 -2.92
C CYS A 121 -8.87 8.52 -3.41
N ASP A 122 -7.64 8.78 -3.84
CA ASP A 122 -6.77 7.81 -4.50
C ASP A 122 -5.47 7.69 -3.71
N ALA A 123 -4.97 6.46 -3.60
CA ALA A 123 -3.72 6.14 -2.95
C ALA A 123 -3.04 4.97 -3.70
N ASP A 124 -1.71 4.90 -3.66
CA ASP A 124 -0.98 3.80 -4.27
C ASP A 124 -0.19 3.03 -3.20
N ILE A 125 -0.34 1.70 -3.21
CA ILE A 125 0.47 0.79 -2.42
C ILE A 125 1.73 0.48 -3.23
N THR A 126 2.88 0.85 -2.67
CA THR A 126 4.20 0.73 -3.32
C THR A 126 5.15 -0.12 -2.49
N GLU A 127 6.32 -0.43 -3.04
CA GLU A 127 7.36 -1.15 -2.29
C GLU A 127 7.86 -0.37 -1.07
N SER A 128 7.67 0.95 -1.02
CA SER A 128 8.01 1.81 0.12
C SER A 128 6.87 2.01 1.10
N THR A 129 5.65 1.56 0.80
CA THR A 129 4.53 1.63 1.75
C THR A 129 4.84 0.72 2.94
N ASP A 130 4.69 1.28 4.14
CA ASP A 130 4.97 0.57 5.38
C ASP A 130 3.86 -0.43 5.69
N ASN A 131 4.26 -1.63 6.12
CA ASN A 131 3.41 -2.72 6.61
C ASN A 131 3.95 -3.17 7.97
#